data_AF-S2WJT7-F1
#
_entry.id   AF-S2WJT7-F1
#
_cell.length_a   1.000
_cell.length_b   1.000
_cell.length_c   1.000
_cell.angle_alpha   90.00
_cell.angle_beta   90.00
_cell.angle_gamma   90.00
#
_symmetry.space_group_name_H-M   'P 1'
#
loop_
_entity.id
_entity.type
_entity.pdbx_description
1 polymer ?
#
loop_
_entity_poly.entity_id
_entity_poly.type
_entity_poly.pdbx_seq_one_letter_code
_entity_poly.pdbx_strand_id
1 'polypeptide(L)'
;MPEHIEKLKAAPSQPQRHNATVKTLRESPITGVKTKTVDEKTWVAVDKWFEDQGKYYGDEVRGFRRNSKGQLTFKTGGGYDTIDMDLLGGDGSGRARAAFSKATGIYF
;
A
#
# COMPACT_ATOMS: atom_id res chain seq x y z
N MET A 1 -15.11 -47.95 19.52
CA MET A 1 -14.09 -47.29 20.36
C MET A 1 -12.87 -47.03 19.48
N PRO A 2 -12.30 -45.82 19.41
CA PRO A 2 -12.87 -44.62 18.81
C PRO A 2 -12.05 -44.09 17.61
N GLU A 3 -12.66 -43.10 16.96
CA GLU A 3 -12.26 -42.35 15.77
C GLU A 3 -10.98 -41.53 16.00
N HIS A 4 -10.03 -41.61 15.05
CA HIS A 4 -8.96 -40.63 14.90
C HIS A 4 -8.88 -40.18 13.44
N ILE A 5 -9.88 -39.43 12.99
CA ILE A 5 -9.70 -38.50 11.87
C ILE A 5 -9.46 -37.15 12.51
N GLU A 6 -8.19 -36.94 12.85
CA GLU A 6 -7.69 -35.66 13.33
C GLU A 6 -7.95 -34.63 12.23
N LYS A 7 -8.79 -33.66 12.57
CA LYS A 7 -9.15 -32.53 11.72
C LYS A 7 -7.87 -31.86 11.23
N LEU A 8 -7.54 -32.08 9.97
CA LEU A 8 -6.72 -31.15 9.18
C LEU A 8 -7.46 -29.81 9.18
N LYS A 9 -7.28 -29.01 10.24
CA LYS A 9 -7.50 -27.57 10.17
C LYS A 9 -6.49 -27.09 9.15
N ALA A 10 -6.95 -26.92 7.91
CA ALA A 10 -6.23 -26.17 6.91
C ALA A 10 -5.77 -24.88 7.60
N ALA A 11 -4.44 -24.71 7.70
CA ALA A 11 -3.87 -23.44 8.10
C ALA A 11 -4.55 -22.36 7.25
N PRO A 12 -4.93 -21.20 7.81
CA PRO A 12 -5.52 -20.14 7.01
C PRO A 12 -4.55 -19.87 5.87
N SER A 13 -5.02 -20.13 4.64
CA SER A 13 -4.28 -19.95 3.40
C SER A 13 -3.58 -18.61 3.51
N GLN A 14 -2.23 -18.59 3.54
CA GLN A 14 -1.52 -17.31 3.56
C GLN A 14 -2.11 -16.46 2.43
N PRO A 15 -2.59 -15.23 2.71
CA PRO A 15 -3.10 -14.37 1.66
C PRO A 15 -2.02 -14.31 0.58
N GLN A 16 -2.38 -14.64 -0.66
CA GLN A 16 -1.46 -14.66 -1.80
C GLN A 16 -0.63 -13.38 -1.76
N ARG A 17 0.68 -13.53 -1.52
CA ARG A 17 1.59 -12.40 -1.41
C ARG A 17 1.54 -11.63 -2.73
N HIS A 18 1.11 -10.38 -2.66
CA HIS A 18 1.02 -9.52 -3.83
C HIS A 18 2.20 -8.56 -3.80
N ASN A 19 3.02 -8.58 -4.86
CA ASN A 19 4.08 -7.59 -5.00
C ASN A 19 3.50 -6.38 -5.74
N ALA A 20 3.32 -5.28 -5.01
CA ALA A 20 2.83 -4.03 -5.53
C ALA A 20 3.73 -3.52 -6.65
N THR A 21 3.11 -3.10 -7.75
CA THR A 21 3.85 -2.51 -8.86
C THR A 21 3.85 -1.01 -8.74
N VAL A 22 4.96 -0.42 -8.31
CA VAL A 22 5.13 1.03 -8.23
C VAL A 22 5.69 1.56 -9.56
N LYS A 23 4.94 2.43 -10.24
CA LYS A 23 5.37 3.08 -11.48
C LYS A 23 5.59 4.57 -11.28
N THR A 24 6.75 5.07 -11.70
CA THR A 24 7.00 6.52 -11.78
C THR A 24 6.45 7.04 -13.09
N LEU A 25 5.54 8.02 -13.01
CA LEU A 25 4.90 8.65 -14.17
C LEU A 25 5.64 9.91 -14.62
N ARG A 26 6.22 10.65 -13.66
CA ARG A 26 6.93 11.90 -13.90
C ARG A 26 7.92 12.15 -12.77
N GLU A 27 9.03 12.78 -13.11
CA GLU A 27 9.99 13.35 -12.15
C GLU A 27 10.22 14.82 -12.49
N SER A 28 10.22 15.69 -11.48
CA SER A 28 10.58 17.10 -11.65
C SER A 28 12.10 17.24 -11.67
N PRO A 29 12.72 17.74 -12.75
CA PRO A 29 14.18 17.87 -12.84
C PRO A 29 14.74 18.94 -11.89
N ILE A 30 13.91 19.87 -11.41
CA ILE A 30 14.31 20.96 -10.52
C ILE A 30 14.23 20.54 -9.05
N THR A 31 13.17 19.81 -8.68
CA THR A 31 12.86 19.52 -7.26
C THR A 31 13.07 18.06 -6.87
N GLY A 32 13.31 17.17 -7.82
CA GLY A 32 13.41 15.72 -7.58
C GLY A 32 12.10 15.05 -7.17
N VAL A 33 10.99 15.79 -7.04
CA VAL A 33 9.68 15.24 -6.69
C VAL A 33 9.19 14.33 -7.81
N LYS A 34 8.80 13.11 -7.44
CA LYS A 34 8.27 12.09 -8.36
C LYS A 34 6.77 11.96 -8.20
N THR A 35 6.05 11.82 -9.30
CA THR A 35 4.65 11.41 -9.31
C THR A 35 4.61 9.93 -9.64
N LYS A 36 4.03 9.13 -8.75
CA LYS A 36 3.96 7.67 -8.86
C LYS A 36 2.53 7.18 -8.83
N THR A 37 2.33 5.95 -9.28
CA THR A 37 1.10 5.17 -9.13
C THR A 37 1.45 3.77 -8.69
N VAL A 38 0.53 3.12 -7.98
CA VAL A 38 0.54 1.67 -7.75
C VAL A 38 -0.51 0.98 -8.62
N ASP A 39 -0.49 -0.34 -8.66
CA ASP A 39 -1.56 -1.13 -9.29
C ASP A 39 -2.89 -0.99 -8.54
N GLU A 40 -3.99 -1.32 -9.24
CA GLU A 40 -5.36 -1.14 -8.74
C GLU A 40 -5.61 -1.91 -7.44
N LYS A 41 -5.13 -3.16 -7.34
CA LYS A 41 -5.28 -3.98 -6.13
C LYS A 41 -4.62 -3.32 -4.92
N THR A 42 -3.45 -2.72 -5.12
CA THR A 42 -2.77 -1.95 -4.08
C THR A 42 -3.57 -0.71 -3.68
N TRP A 43 -4.14 0.04 -4.63
CA TRP A 43 -4.99 1.20 -4.30
C TRP A 43 -6.24 0.84 -3.50
N VAL A 44 -6.92 -0.26 -3.85
CA VAL A 44 -8.07 -0.77 -3.08
C VAL A 44 -7.67 -1.13 -1.65
N ALA A 45 -6.49 -1.72 -1.47
CA ALA A 45 -5.98 -2.02 -0.14
C ALA A 45 -5.57 -0.78 0.65
N VAL A 46 -5.05 0.26 -0.01
CA VAL A 46 -4.73 1.55 0.62
C VAL A 46 -6.01 2.26 1.07
N ASP A 47 -7.06 2.28 0.25
CA ASP A 47 -8.36 2.82 0.62
C ASP A 47 -8.89 2.14 1.89
N LYS A 48 -8.97 0.81 1.87
CA LYS A 48 -9.39 0.01 3.03
C LYS A 48 -8.51 0.23 4.27
N TRP A 49 -7.19 0.34 4.10
CA TRP A 49 -6.25 0.57 5.19
C TRP A 49 -6.55 1.86 5.96
N PHE A 50 -6.93 2.93 5.26
CA PHE A 50 -7.33 4.19 5.88
C PHE A 50 -8.78 4.17 6.38
N GLU A 51 -9.68 3.51 5.65
CA GLU A 51 -11.07 3.30 6.08
C GLU A 51 -11.14 2.57 7.43
N ASP A 52 -10.34 1.53 7.63
CA ASP A 52 -10.23 0.78 8.90
C ASP A 52 -9.72 1.66 10.06
N GLN A 53 -9.11 2.81 9.77
CA GLN A 53 -8.67 3.82 10.74
C GLN A 53 -9.64 4.99 10.88
N GLY A 54 -10.78 4.96 10.17
CA GLY A 54 -11.75 6.06 10.12
C GLY A 54 -11.23 7.29 9.36
N LYS A 55 -10.29 7.11 8.44
CA LYS A 55 -9.64 8.17 7.67
C LYS A 55 -9.98 8.06 6.19
N TYR A 56 -9.94 9.19 5.50
CA TYR A 56 -10.02 9.22 4.04
C TYR A 56 -8.61 9.21 3.44
N TYR A 57 -8.30 8.21 2.62
CA TYR A 57 -6.96 8.08 2.03
C TYR A 57 -6.55 9.28 1.17
N GLY A 58 -7.49 10.01 0.59
CA GLY A 58 -7.19 11.17 -0.25
C GLY A 58 -6.60 12.36 0.52
N ASP A 59 -6.84 12.44 1.83
CA ASP A 59 -6.26 13.46 2.71
C ASP A 59 -4.90 13.04 3.26
N GLU A 60 -4.69 11.74 3.42
CA GLU A 60 -3.49 11.16 4.04
C GLU A 60 -2.39 10.88 3.01
N VAL A 61 -2.77 10.46 1.79
CA VAL A 61 -1.84 10.16 0.71
C VAL A 61 -1.28 11.46 0.14
N ARG A 62 0.03 11.60 0.19
CA ARG A 62 0.70 12.85 -0.17
C ARG A 62 0.47 13.20 -1.64
N GLY A 63 -0.15 14.35 -1.85
CA GLY A 63 -0.40 14.87 -3.19
C GLY A 63 -1.31 13.96 -4.01
N PHE A 64 -2.21 13.23 -3.33
CA PHE A 64 -3.21 12.39 -3.97
C PHE A 64 -3.97 13.13 -5.06
N ARG A 65 -3.99 12.54 -6.25
CA ARG A 65 -4.76 13.03 -7.40
C ARG A 65 -5.16 11.90 -8.32
N ARG A 66 -6.32 12.03 -8.96
CA ARG A 66 -6.65 11.28 -10.17
C ARG A 66 -6.20 12.07 -11.40
N ASN A 67 -5.36 11.46 -12.25
CA ASN A 67 -4.88 12.13 -13.45
C ASN A 67 -5.93 12.10 -14.59
N SER A 68 -5.66 12.79 -15.70
CA SER A 68 -6.55 12.84 -16.87
C SER A 68 -6.79 11.48 -17.55
N LYS A 69 -5.94 10.48 -17.26
CA LYS A 69 -6.09 9.09 -17.72
C LYS A 69 -6.87 8.22 -16.71
N GLY A 70 -7.42 8.83 -15.65
CA GLY A 70 -8.18 8.13 -14.62
C GLY A 70 -7.35 7.36 -13.60
N GLN A 71 -6.01 7.47 -13.63
CA GLN A 71 -5.12 6.76 -12.70
C GLN A 71 -4.98 7.53 -11.38
N LEU A 72 -5.01 6.82 -10.26
CA LEU A 72 -4.72 7.36 -8.94
C LEU A 72 -3.21 7.53 -8.76
N THR A 73 -2.79 8.69 -8.27
CA THR A 73 -1.37 9.06 -8.18
C THR A 73 -1.06 9.68 -6.84
N PHE A 74 0.20 9.55 -6.43
CA PHE A 74 0.76 10.18 -5.23
C PHE A 74 2.12 10.79 -5.56
N LYS A 75 2.55 11.75 -4.76
CA LYS A 75 3.85 12.41 -4.91
C LYS A 75 4.82 11.87 -3.87
N THR A 76 6.03 11.55 -4.32
CA THR A 76 7.11 11.17 -3.41
C THR A 76 8.25 12.16 -3.43
N GLY A 77 8.84 12.39 -2.26
CA GLY A 77 10.12 13.06 -2.13
C GLY A 77 11.31 12.09 -2.27
N GLY A 78 12.42 12.42 -1.62
CA GLY A 78 13.57 11.55 -1.44
C GLY A 78 14.08 11.63 0.00
N GLY A 79 14.91 10.65 0.41
CA GLY A 79 15.58 10.64 1.72
C GLY A 79 14.93 9.79 2.82
N TYR A 80 13.83 9.09 2.54
CA TYR A 80 13.10 8.21 3.49
C TYR A 80 12.33 7.11 2.75
N ASP A 81 11.66 6.21 3.49
CA ASP A 81 10.71 5.27 2.89
C ASP A 81 9.47 6.03 2.38
N THR A 82 9.49 6.35 1.09
CA THR A 82 8.42 7.10 0.44
C THR A 82 7.09 6.34 0.41
N ILE A 83 7.09 5.01 0.53
CA ILE A 83 5.83 4.25 0.59
C ILE A 83 5.21 4.43 1.96
N ASP A 84 6.02 4.32 3.01
CA ASP A 84 5.59 4.53 4.38
C ASP A 84 4.99 5.94 4.57
N MET A 85 5.75 6.98 4.23
CA MET A 85 5.33 8.36 4.48
C MET A 85 4.31 8.86 3.46
N ASP A 86 4.59 8.70 2.15
CA ASP A 86 3.82 9.40 1.13
C ASP A 86 2.56 8.62 0.67
N LEU A 87 2.53 7.29 0.80
CA LEU A 87 1.38 6.46 0.42
C LEU A 87 0.57 5.97 1.62
N LEU A 88 1.20 5.75 2.78
CA LEU A 88 0.54 5.12 3.93
C LEU A 88 0.38 6.05 5.14
N GLY A 89 0.73 7.34 5.00
CA GLY A 89 0.56 8.35 6.05
C GLY A 89 1.48 8.17 7.25
N GLY A 90 2.57 7.42 7.07
CA GLY A 90 3.60 7.19 8.09
C GLY A 90 4.56 8.36 8.27
N ASP A 91 5.62 8.13 9.05
CA ASP A 91 6.66 9.12 9.37
C ASP A 91 7.96 8.90 8.59
N GLY A 92 8.00 7.90 7.71
CA GLY A 92 9.16 7.51 6.93
C GLY A 92 10.03 6.45 7.60
N SER A 93 9.65 5.94 8.78
CA SER A 93 10.41 4.89 9.49
C SER A 93 10.19 3.49 8.92
N GLY A 94 9.23 3.30 8.00
CA GLY A 94 8.86 2.00 7.44
C GLY A 94 7.89 1.18 8.29
N ARG A 95 7.40 1.70 9.43
CA ARG A 95 6.47 0.99 10.32
C ARG A 95 5.08 0.83 9.72
N ALA A 96 4.54 1.88 9.10
CA ALA A 96 3.25 1.83 8.42
C ALA A 96 3.33 0.88 7.22
N ARG A 97 4.44 0.89 6.46
CA ARG A 97 4.69 -0.09 5.39
C ARG A 97 4.68 -1.54 5.90
N ALA A 98 5.41 -1.82 6.98
CA ALA A 98 5.44 -3.17 7.54
C ALA A 98 4.07 -3.63 8.08
N ALA A 99 3.33 -2.73 8.75
CA ALA A 99 1.99 -3.00 9.25
C ALA A 99 0.99 -3.25 8.10
N PHE A 100 1.06 -2.42 7.04
CA PHE A 100 0.27 -2.58 5.83
C PHE A 100 0.55 -3.92 5.16
N SER A 101 1.82 -4.29 4.96
CA SER A 101 2.17 -5.58 4.37
C SER A 101 1.68 -6.77 5.19
N LYS A 102 1.73 -6.67 6.52
CA LYS A 102 1.21 -7.71 7.43
C LYS A 102 -0.31 -7.82 7.35
N ALA A 103 -1.02 -6.70 7.25
CA ALA A 103 -2.48 -6.66 7.22
C ALA A 103 -3.06 -7.11 5.87
N THR A 104 -2.39 -6.74 4.77
CA THR A 104 -2.94 -6.89 3.41
C THR A 104 -2.29 -8.01 2.60
N GLY A 105 -1.10 -8.47 3.00
CA GLY A 105 -0.27 -9.36 2.19
C GLY A 105 0.36 -8.67 0.97
N ILE A 106 0.35 -7.33 0.90
CA ILE A 106 0.93 -6.55 -0.19
C ILE A 106 2.32 -6.04 0.20
N TYR A 107 3.31 -6.32 -0.65
CA TYR A 107 4.72 -5.96 -0.46
C TYR A 107 5.19 -4.99 -1.54
N PHE A 108 6.12 -4.09 -1.19
CA PHE A 108 6.71 -3.08 -2.08
C PHE A 108 8.21 -3.30 -2.24
#